data_AF-A0A8C5G371-F1
#
_entry.id   AF-A0A8C5G371-F1
#
_cell.length_a   1.000
_cell.length_b   1.000
_cell.length_c   1.000
_cell.angle_alpha   90.00
_cell.angle_beta   90.00
_cell.angle_gamma   90.00
#
_symmetry.space_group_name_H-M   'P 1'
#
loop_
_entity.id
_entity.type
_entity.pdbx_description
1 polymer ?
#
loop_
_entity_poly.entity_id
_entity_poly.type
_entity_poly.pdbx_seq_one_letter_code
_entity_poly.pdbx_strand_id
1 'polypeptide(L)'
;SLPTHRACLEQDVPPEQVCPQHGGSQTHTRGHEESQGGEAGRGQLSDRAQERKVPATRISRLVNFGGLAVGLGVGAIAEAAKQSLGGKQKGEMSAFLDSPFLSEANAERIVSTLCKVRGAALKIGQMLSIQDNAFINPQLQKIFERVRQSADFMPAWQMTKVLEEDLGPGWRDKLSVFEDKPFAAASIGQVHHAVRKDGREVAMKIQYPGVAESIRSDINNLMLVLKMSVALPDGLFADSSLEVLQRELAWECDYKREAEMIANDFFRVIDELSGRRVLAMEMIQGVPLDRCVDLDQETRNQICFNILQLCLRELFEFRFMQTDPNWANFFYNSETKKVVLLDFGACRGYPESFTDDYIQVVYAASVGDRATVLSKSKELKFLTGFETKAFQEAHVEAVMILGEAFASSEPFNFGTQSTTQRIQSLIPVMLRHRLTPPPEETYSLHRKMAGSFLICSKLNASITCKDMFLDVYNAYNHRKEAAQAAQASV
;
A
#
# COMPACT_ATOMS: atom_id res chain seq x y z
N SER A 1 -19.95 -15.23 -8.17
CA SER A 1 -19.71 -14.88 -9.59
C SER A 1 -18.96 -13.57 -9.61
N LEU A 2 -17.64 -13.60 -9.80
CA LEU A 2 -16.86 -12.39 -10.05
C LEU A 2 -17.37 -11.80 -11.38
N PRO A 3 -17.76 -10.51 -11.44
CA PRO A 3 -18.15 -9.92 -12.70
C PRO A 3 -16.93 -9.86 -13.63
N THR A 4 -17.06 -10.42 -14.83
CA THR A 4 -16.09 -10.35 -15.92
C THR A 4 -16.03 -8.92 -16.46
N HIS A 5 -15.44 -8.02 -15.69
CA HIS A 5 -15.04 -6.70 -16.18
C HIS A 5 -13.64 -6.82 -16.75
N ARG A 6 -13.49 -6.61 -18.06
CA ARG A 6 -12.21 -6.27 -18.69
C ARG A 6 -11.74 -4.96 -18.04
N ALA A 7 -10.94 -5.06 -16.98
CA ALA A 7 -10.13 -3.93 -16.58
C ALA A 7 -9.05 -3.80 -17.66
N CYS A 8 -8.91 -2.60 -18.22
CA CYS A 8 -7.72 -2.21 -18.96
C CYS A 8 -6.97 -1.28 -18.02
N LEU A 9 -6.01 -1.81 -17.28
CA LEU A 9 -5.12 -1.03 -16.40
C LEU A 9 -3.88 -0.52 -17.14
N GLU A 10 -3.96 -0.38 -18.46
CA GLU A 10 -3.09 0.51 -19.22
C GLU A 10 -3.88 1.78 -19.56
N GLN A 11 -3.43 2.94 -19.07
CA GLN A 11 -3.93 4.21 -19.56
C GLN A 11 -3.17 4.56 -20.85
N ASP A 12 -3.89 4.59 -21.97
CA ASP A 12 -3.37 5.07 -23.24
C ASP A 12 -3.24 6.59 -23.23
N VAL A 13 -2.09 7.06 -23.71
CA VAL A 13 -1.81 8.47 -23.94
C VAL A 13 -2.59 8.92 -25.19
N PRO A 14 -3.44 9.96 -25.13
CA PRO A 14 -4.04 10.50 -26.35
C PRO A 14 -2.97 11.17 -27.22
N PRO A 15 -2.94 10.94 -28.54
CA PRO A 15 -2.03 11.65 -29.43
C PRO A 15 -2.55 13.06 -29.66
N GLU A 16 -1.91 14.08 -29.08
CA GLU A 16 -2.17 15.46 -29.48
C GLU A 16 -1.37 15.88 -30.71
N GLN A 17 -2.04 16.74 -31.47
CA GLN A 17 -1.80 17.08 -32.87
C GLN A 17 -0.49 17.85 -33.07
N VAL A 18 0.31 17.35 -34.01
CA VAL A 18 1.51 18.02 -34.51
C VAL A 18 1.11 19.22 -35.39
N CYS A 19 1.67 20.39 -35.09
CA CYS A 19 1.84 21.49 -36.04
C CYS A 19 3.27 22.06 -35.94
N PRO A 20 3.82 22.64 -37.03
CA PRO A 20 5.11 22.17 -37.55
C PRO A 20 6.33 23.04 -37.21
N GLN A 21 7.46 22.32 -37.11
CA GLN A 21 8.83 22.64 -37.55
C GLN A 21 9.33 24.08 -37.47
N HIS A 22 10.41 24.29 -36.73
CA HIS A 22 11.53 25.13 -37.16
C HIS A 22 12.84 24.34 -37.05
N GLY A 23 13.53 24.24 -38.18
CA GLY A 23 14.75 23.46 -38.35
C GLY A 23 15.98 24.14 -37.77
N GLY A 24 16.89 23.30 -37.29
CA GLY A 24 18.25 23.67 -36.89
C GLY A 24 19.15 22.45 -36.96
N SER A 25 19.81 22.27 -38.10
CA SER A 25 20.88 21.31 -38.32
C SER A 25 22.07 21.62 -37.41
N GLN A 26 22.67 20.61 -36.77
CA GLN A 26 24.13 20.44 -36.73
C GLN A 26 24.60 19.09 -36.12
N THR A 27 25.14 18.27 -37.03
CA THR A 27 26.42 17.51 -36.97
C THR A 27 26.74 16.53 -35.83
N HIS A 28 26.90 15.28 -36.28
CA HIS A 28 27.60 14.13 -35.71
C HIS A 28 28.88 14.40 -34.90
N THR A 29 28.99 13.70 -33.77
CA THR A 29 30.23 13.02 -33.35
C THR A 29 29.89 11.65 -32.76
N ARG A 30 30.39 10.59 -33.41
CA ARG A 30 30.38 9.19 -32.95
C ARG A 30 31.33 9.04 -31.76
N GLY A 31 30.81 8.63 -30.60
CA GLY A 31 31.58 8.08 -29.49
C GLY A 31 31.08 6.67 -29.20
N HIS A 32 31.99 5.71 -29.19
CA HIS A 32 31.75 4.34 -28.76
C HIS A 32 31.42 4.32 -27.26
N GLU A 33 30.23 3.87 -26.88
CA GLU A 33 29.93 3.42 -25.51
C GLU A 33 29.60 1.93 -25.55
N GLU A 34 30.43 1.18 -24.82
CA GLU A 34 30.32 -0.25 -24.62
C GLU A 34 29.04 -0.59 -23.83
N SER A 35 28.51 -1.76 -24.13
CA SER A 35 27.28 -2.33 -23.61
C SER A 35 27.28 -2.46 -22.08
N GLN A 36 26.55 -1.58 -21.40
CA GLN A 36 26.00 -1.81 -20.06
C GLN A 36 24.47 -1.63 -20.10
N GLY A 37 23.78 -2.52 -20.81
CA GLY A 37 22.34 -2.40 -21.08
C GLY A 37 21.42 -3.34 -20.29
N GLY A 38 21.92 -4.10 -19.30
CA GLY A 38 21.18 -5.24 -18.73
C GLY A 38 20.59 -5.10 -17.33
N GLU A 39 21.07 -4.16 -16.49
CA GLU A 39 20.76 -4.17 -15.05
C GLU A 39 19.77 -3.09 -14.58
N ALA A 40 19.42 -2.11 -15.43
CA ALA A 40 18.78 -0.87 -15.00
C ALA A 40 17.28 -0.94 -14.64
N GLY A 41 16.63 -2.10 -14.76
CA GLY A 41 15.17 -2.24 -14.58
C GLY A 41 14.71 -3.23 -13.50
N ARG A 42 15.63 -3.89 -12.78
CA ARG A 42 15.28 -4.94 -11.81
C ARG A 42 15.16 -4.34 -10.41
N GLY A 43 14.10 -4.67 -9.68
CA GLY A 43 14.05 -4.38 -8.25
C GLY A 43 15.29 -4.95 -7.56
N GLN A 44 15.95 -4.17 -6.71
CA GLN A 44 17.14 -4.61 -5.99
C GLN A 44 16.80 -4.79 -4.51
N LEU A 45 17.17 -5.95 -3.96
CA LEU A 45 17.21 -6.14 -2.51
C LEU A 45 18.05 -5.03 -1.88
N SER A 46 17.66 -4.59 -0.68
CA SER A 46 18.47 -3.69 0.13
C SER A 46 19.88 -4.26 0.31
N ASP A 47 20.92 -3.43 0.30
CA ASP A 47 22.31 -3.83 0.58
C ASP A 47 22.48 -4.50 1.95
N ARG A 48 21.51 -4.30 2.85
CA ARG A 48 21.47 -4.88 4.19
C ARG A 48 20.68 -6.18 4.28
N ALA A 49 20.05 -6.64 3.19
CA ALA A 49 19.24 -7.85 3.16
C ALA A 49 20.09 -9.09 3.47
N GLN A 50 19.68 -9.84 4.49
CA GLN A 50 20.36 -11.07 4.90
C GLN A 50 19.50 -12.31 4.62
N GLU A 51 20.17 -13.42 4.33
CA GLU A 51 19.51 -14.72 4.32
C GLU A 51 19.13 -15.10 5.76
N ARG A 52 17.85 -15.32 6.04
CA ARG A 52 17.37 -15.79 7.34
C ARG A 52 16.21 -16.77 7.21
N LYS A 53 16.29 -17.83 8.01
CA LYS A 53 15.28 -18.88 8.08
C LYS A 53 13.94 -18.35 8.59
N VAL A 54 12.87 -18.61 7.85
CA VAL A 54 11.50 -18.27 8.24
C VAL A 54 10.90 -19.38 9.11
N PRO A 55 10.29 -19.06 10.26
CA PRO A 55 9.50 -19.99 11.05
C PRO A 55 8.29 -20.53 10.26
N ALA A 56 8.31 -21.81 9.91
CA ALA A 56 7.25 -22.44 9.12
C ALA A 56 6.02 -22.89 9.93
N THR A 57 6.13 -22.99 11.27
CA THR A 57 5.05 -23.54 12.12
C THR A 57 4.56 -22.52 13.13
N ARG A 58 3.28 -22.62 13.52
CA ARG A 58 2.67 -21.76 14.56
C ARG A 58 3.44 -21.78 15.87
N ILE A 59 3.92 -22.96 16.30
CA ILE A 59 4.70 -23.10 17.53
C ILE A 59 6.05 -22.37 17.40
N SER A 60 6.75 -22.53 16.28
CA SER A 60 8.01 -21.83 16.05
C SER A 60 7.82 -20.31 16.03
N ARG A 61 6.73 -19.82 15.42
CA ARG A 61 6.36 -18.40 15.44
C ARG A 61 6.06 -17.90 16.86
N LEU A 62 5.29 -18.64 17.65
CA LEU A 62 5.00 -18.32 19.05
C LEU A 62 6.27 -18.17 19.89
N VAL A 63 7.26 -19.05 19.72
CA VAL A 63 8.55 -18.97 20.42
C VAL A 63 9.28 -17.66 20.13
N ASN A 64 9.21 -17.14 18.89
CA ASN A 64 9.82 -15.86 18.54
C ASN A 64 9.14 -14.68 19.25
N PHE A 65 7.81 -14.68 19.32
CA PHE A 65 7.06 -13.66 20.08
C PHE A 65 7.28 -13.76 21.59
N GLY A 66 7.37 -14.98 22.13
CA GLY A 66 7.72 -15.19 23.55
C GLY A 66 9.12 -14.66 23.87
N GLY A 67 10.10 -14.94 23.01
CA GLY A 67 11.45 -14.38 23.13
C GLY A 67 11.46 -12.84 23.05
N LEU A 68 10.64 -12.25 22.18
CA LEU A 68 10.47 -10.80 22.11
C LEU A 68 9.90 -10.24 23.43
N ALA A 69 8.82 -10.81 23.95
CA ALA A 69 8.20 -10.34 25.20
C ALA A 69 9.20 -10.36 26.38
N VAL A 70 9.97 -11.45 26.51
CA VAL A 70 11.03 -11.56 27.52
C VAL A 70 12.12 -10.49 27.30
N GLY A 71 12.59 -10.33 26.06
CA GLY A 71 13.61 -9.34 25.73
C GLY A 71 13.19 -7.91 26.01
N LEU A 72 11.92 -7.57 25.75
CA LEU A 72 11.33 -6.27 26.07
C LEU A 72 11.25 -6.04 27.58
N GLY A 73 10.81 -7.04 28.34
CA GLY A 73 10.75 -6.99 29.81
C GLY A 73 12.12 -6.78 30.45
N VAL A 74 13.14 -7.54 30.02
CA VAL A 74 14.53 -7.35 30.48
C VAL A 74 15.06 -5.96 30.11
N GLY A 75 14.79 -5.50 28.88
CA GLY A 75 15.19 -4.18 28.42
C GLY A 75 14.57 -3.05 29.25
N ALA A 76 13.29 -3.18 29.62
CA ALA A 76 12.59 -2.20 30.44
C ALA A 76 13.15 -2.13 31.87
N ILE A 77 13.47 -3.27 32.48
CA ILE A 77 14.10 -3.32 33.81
C ILE A 77 15.49 -2.65 33.76
N ALA A 78 16.28 -2.93 32.74
CA ALA A 78 17.60 -2.32 32.57
C ALA A 78 17.53 -0.80 32.39
N GLU A 79 16.58 -0.31 31.59
CA GLU A 79 16.39 1.13 31.39
C GLU A 79 15.87 1.82 32.66
N ALA A 80 14.95 1.18 33.40
CA ALA A 80 14.50 1.67 34.70
C ALA A 80 15.64 1.76 35.72
N ALA A 81 16.52 0.75 35.78
CA ALA A 81 17.70 0.77 36.64
C ALA A 81 18.68 1.90 36.26
N LYS A 82 18.88 2.12 34.96
CA LYS A 82 19.72 3.22 34.44
C LYS A 82 19.15 4.59 34.77
N GLN A 83 17.83 4.77 34.67
CA GLN A 83 17.14 6.00 35.04
C GLN A 83 17.19 6.26 36.56
N SER A 84 17.11 5.22 37.38
CA SER A 84 17.26 5.33 38.84
C SER A 84 18.67 5.73 39.29
N LEU A 85 19.70 5.45 38.48
CA LEU A 85 21.10 5.81 38.77
C LEU A 85 21.49 7.16 38.17
N GLY A 86 20.86 7.59 37.08
CA GLY A 86 21.11 8.86 36.41
C GLY A 86 20.05 9.90 36.75
N GLY A 87 20.18 10.59 37.89
CA GLY A 87 19.23 11.57 38.40
C GLY A 87 18.94 12.76 37.47
N LYS A 88 18.09 12.57 36.46
CA LYS A 88 17.48 13.65 35.67
C LYS A 88 16.02 13.83 36.09
N GLN A 89 15.74 14.89 36.85
CA GLN A 89 14.40 15.45 36.91
C GLN A 89 14.01 15.89 35.48
N LYS A 90 12.91 15.36 34.96
CA LYS A 90 12.29 15.83 33.71
C LYS A 90 10.80 16.05 33.94
N GLY A 91 10.29 17.15 33.41
CA GLY A 91 8.92 17.62 33.60
C GLY A 91 7.84 16.69 33.03
N GLU A 92 6.63 16.84 33.57
CA GLU A 92 5.46 15.95 33.42
C GLU A 92 5.06 15.60 31.97
N MET A 93 5.49 16.36 30.97
CA MET A 93 5.21 16.08 29.56
C MET A 93 6.14 15.01 28.93
N SER A 94 7.32 14.73 29.50
CA SER A 94 8.24 13.71 28.95
C SER A 94 7.97 12.29 29.45
N ALA A 95 7.19 12.13 30.53
CA ALA A 95 6.91 10.83 31.14
C ALA A 95 6.02 9.92 30.27
N PHE A 96 5.21 10.50 29.37
CA PHE A 96 4.37 9.75 28.42
C PHE A 96 5.15 9.27 27.18
N LEU A 97 6.29 9.91 26.88
CA LEU A 97 7.12 9.59 25.71
C LEU A 97 8.32 8.69 26.05
N ASP A 98 8.84 8.77 27.28
CA ASP A 98 9.94 7.94 27.80
C ASP A 98 9.40 6.68 28.50
N SER A 99 8.58 5.88 27.81
CA SER A 99 8.26 4.52 28.28
C SER A 99 9.56 3.70 28.37
N PRO A 100 9.91 3.09 29.52
CA PRO A 100 11.06 2.20 29.64
C PRO A 100 11.03 1.04 28.63
N PHE A 101 9.84 0.73 28.10
CA PHE A 101 9.64 -0.29 27.08
C PHE A 101 9.95 0.17 25.66
N LEU A 102 10.08 1.49 25.39
CA LEU A 102 10.32 2.08 24.06
C LEU A 102 11.79 2.50 23.83
N SER A 103 12.76 1.92 24.55
CA SER A 103 14.18 2.17 24.25
C SER A 103 14.57 1.78 22.82
N GLU A 104 15.60 2.41 22.25
CA GLU A 104 16.12 2.07 20.92
C GLU A 104 16.53 0.58 20.80
N ALA A 105 16.99 -0.02 21.88
CA ALA A 105 17.29 -1.46 21.93
C ALA A 105 16.02 -2.32 21.84
N ASN A 106 14.92 -1.91 22.46
CA ASN A 106 13.63 -2.59 22.36
C ASN A 106 13.00 -2.41 20.98
N ALA A 107 13.15 -1.21 20.40
CA ALA A 107 12.79 -0.92 19.02
C ALA A 107 13.46 -1.88 18.04
N GLU A 108 14.78 -2.06 18.15
CA GLU A 108 15.55 -3.03 17.37
C GLU A 108 15.05 -4.47 17.52
N ARG A 109 14.70 -4.89 18.74
CA ARG A 109 14.15 -6.23 19.00
C ARG A 109 12.81 -6.45 18.31
N ILE A 110 11.93 -5.43 18.31
CA ILE A 110 10.64 -5.47 17.61
C ILE A 110 10.90 -5.60 16.11
N VAL A 111 11.72 -4.72 15.52
CA VAL A 111 12.07 -4.79 14.09
C VAL A 111 12.63 -6.17 13.74
N SER A 112 13.65 -6.63 14.48
CA SER A 112 14.31 -7.92 14.22
C SER A 112 13.32 -9.10 14.31
N THR A 113 12.38 -9.07 15.26
CA THR A 113 11.39 -10.15 15.39
C THR A 113 10.39 -10.12 14.25
N LEU A 114 9.89 -8.94 13.87
CA LEU A 114 8.99 -8.78 12.72
C LEU A 114 9.65 -9.24 11.42
N CYS A 115 10.92 -8.89 11.21
CA CYS A 115 11.71 -9.31 10.05
C CYS A 115 12.03 -10.80 10.04
N LYS A 116 12.08 -11.43 11.22
CA LYS A 116 12.31 -12.89 11.34
C LYS A 116 11.04 -13.70 11.14
N VAL A 117 9.92 -13.25 11.69
CA VAL A 117 8.62 -13.92 11.55
C VAL A 117 8.04 -13.72 10.14
N ARG A 118 8.25 -12.53 9.55
CA ARG A 118 7.74 -12.12 8.23
C ARG A 118 6.24 -12.36 8.08
N GLY A 119 5.72 -12.29 6.86
CA GLY A 119 4.32 -12.61 6.59
C GLY A 119 3.36 -11.59 7.20
N ALA A 120 2.31 -12.09 7.85
CA ALA A 120 1.30 -11.28 8.51
C ALA A 120 1.90 -10.21 9.42
N ALA A 121 2.89 -10.55 10.25
CA ALA A 121 3.51 -9.61 11.18
C ALA A 121 4.23 -8.44 10.46
N LEU A 122 4.93 -8.73 9.36
CA LEU A 122 5.64 -7.73 8.55
C LEU A 122 4.66 -6.80 7.83
N LYS A 123 3.62 -7.37 7.20
CA LYS A 123 2.57 -6.59 6.54
C LYS A 123 1.85 -5.66 7.51
N ILE A 124 1.57 -6.11 8.74
CA ILE A 124 0.97 -5.24 9.77
C ILE A 124 1.90 -4.08 10.09
N GLY A 125 3.19 -4.35 10.31
CA GLY A 125 4.17 -3.29 10.52
C GLY A 125 4.25 -2.30 9.35
N GLN A 126 4.14 -2.79 8.11
CA GLN A 126 4.07 -1.95 6.91
C GLN A 126 2.77 -1.14 6.85
N MET A 127 1.61 -1.74 7.15
CA MET A 127 0.32 -1.02 7.19
C MET A 127 0.33 0.06 8.28
N LEU A 128 0.91 -0.23 9.45
CA LEU A 128 1.08 0.74 10.52
C LEU A 128 2.12 1.82 10.19
N SER A 129 3.12 1.53 9.35
CA SER A 129 4.08 2.53 8.85
C SER A 129 3.45 3.55 7.91
N ILE A 130 2.33 3.19 7.27
CA ILE A 130 1.67 4.01 6.26
C ILE A 130 0.51 4.82 6.85
N GLN A 131 0.01 4.44 8.03
CA GLN A 131 -0.96 5.24 8.77
C GLN A 131 -0.30 6.53 9.29
N ASP A 132 -0.99 7.64 9.05
CA ASP A 132 -0.45 8.99 9.17
C ASP A 132 -0.01 9.35 10.60
N ASN A 133 1.02 10.19 10.65
CA ASN A 133 2.07 10.30 11.66
C ASN A 133 1.64 10.88 13.03
N ALA A 134 0.35 11.13 13.26
CA ALA A 134 -0.13 11.90 14.41
C ALA A 134 -0.27 11.07 15.71
N PHE A 135 -0.23 9.74 15.64
CA PHE A 135 -0.55 8.85 16.77
C PHE A 135 0.57 7.95 17.25
N ILE A 136 1.60 7.81 16.42
CA ILE A 136 2.69 6.88 16.65
C ILE A 136 3.85 7.71 17.18
N ASN A 137 4.33 7.39 18.38
CA ASN A 137 5.54 8.01 18.94
C ASN A 137 6.65 7.98 17.86
N PRO A 138 7.42 9.08 17.65
CA PRO A 138 8.51 9.12 16.65
C PRO A 138 9.46 7.91 16.69
N GLN A 139 9.67 7.30 17.86
CA GLN A 139 10.45 6.07 17.98
C GLN A 139 9.75 4.86 17.33
N LEU A 140 8.45 4.72 17.55
CA LEU A 140 7.63 3.67 16.94
C LEU A 140 7.46 3.89 15.43
N GLN A 141 7.43 5.14 14.98
CA GLN A 141 7.46 5.49 13.56
C GLN A 141 8.77 5.01 12.93
N LYS A 142 9.91 5.30 13.57
CA LYS A 142 11.23 4.85 13.11
C LYS A 142 11.35 3.32 13.08
N ILE A 143 10.69 2.61 14.02
CA ILE A 143 10.55 1.15 13.98
C ILE A 143 9.80 0.71 12.73
N PHE A 144 8.60 1.24 12.49
CA PHE A 144 7.76 0.80 11.38
C PHE A 144 8.34 1.18 10.01
N GLU A 145 8.99 2.34 9.89
CA GLU A 145 9.79 2.73 8.72
C GLU A 145 10.87 1.67 8.42
N ARG A 146 11.60 1.23 9.45
CA ARG A 146 12.63 0.18 9.31
C ARG A 146 12.05 -1.18 9.01
N VAL A 147 10.89 -1.52 9.55
CA VAL A 147 10.16 -2.75 9.21
C VAL A 147 9.78 -2.73 7.73
N ARG A 148 9.34 -1.58 7.20
CA ARG A 148 9.04 -1.39 5.78
C ARG A 148 10.27 -1.54 4.88
N GLN A 149 11.42 -1.01 5.31
CA GLN A 149 12.68 -1.06 4.55
C GLN A 149 13.45 -2.39 4.70
N SER A 150 13.11 -3.21 5.69
CA SER A 150 13.79 -4.48 5.94
C SER A 150 13.36 -5.53 4.93
N ALA A 151 14.33 -6.06 4.18
CA ALA A 151 14.11 -6.97 3.05
C ALA A 151 14.93 -8.26 3.17
N ASP A 152 14.95 -8.89 4.35
CA ASP A 152 15.61 -10.19 4.51
C ASP A 152 14.87 -11.28 3.69
N PHE A 153 15.60 -12.26 3.15
CA PHE A 153 15.03 -13.34 2.31
C PHE A 153 15.16 -14.72 2.97
N MET A 154 14.38 -15.70 2.50
CA MET A 154 14.46 -17.08 2.99
C MET A 154 15.56 -17.87 2.25
N PRO A 155 16.22 -18.83 2.92
CA PRO A 155 17.23 -19.68 2.29
C PRO A 155 16.66 -20.49 1.12
N ALA A 156 17.53 -20.78 0.14
CA ALA A 156 17.18 -21.54 -1.07
C ALA A 156 16.45 -22.86 -0.75
N TRP A 157 16.85 -23.61 0.28
CA TRP A 157 16.20 -24.87 0.63
C TRP A 157 14.73 -24.70 1.08
N GLN A 158 14.37 -23.59 1.73
CA GLN A 158 12.96 -23.32 2.09
C GLN A 158 12.15 -22.95 0.84
N MET A 159 12.75 -22.15 -0.04
CA MET A 159 12.16 -21.78 -1.32
C MET A 159 11.91 -23.01 -2.20
N THR A 160 12.92 -23.86 -2.38
CA THR A 160 12.82 -25.10 -3.16
C THR A 160 11.73 -26.01 -2.61
N LYS A 161 11.63 -26.14 -1.28
CA LYS A 161 10.56 -26.92 -0.65
C LYS A 161 9.17 -26.38 -1.00
N VAL A 162 8.97 -25.06 -0.98
CA VAL A 162 7.68 -24.44 -1.36
C VAL A 162 7.38 -24.70 -2.84
N LEU A 163 8.36 -24.53 -3.73
CA LEU A 163 8.22 -24.79 -5.16
C LEU A 163 7.88 -26.26 -5.45
N GLU A 164 8.57 -27.21 -4.83
CA GLU A 164 8.33 -28.64 -5.02
C GLU A 164 6.94 -29.06 -4.52
N GLU A 165 6.52 -28.56 -3.36
CA GLU A 165 5.22 -28.88 -2.80
C GLU A 165 4.05 -28.23 -3.58
N ASP A 166 4.26 -27.07 -4.22
CA ASP A 166 3.21 -26.33 -4.93
C ASP A 166 3.15 -26.63 -6.44
N LEU A 167 4.31 -26.79 -7.10
CA LEU A 167 4.45 -27.00 -8.54
C LEU A 167 4.93 -28.41 -8.92
N GLY A 168 5.32 -29.23 -7.95
CA GLY A 168 5.88 -30.57 -8.14
C GLY A 168 7.41 -30.58 -8.34
N PRO A 169 8.06 -31.75 -8.23
CA PRO A 169 9.54 -31.86 -8.26
C PRO A 169 10.18 -31.47 -9.60
N GLY A 170 9.43 -31.51 -10.71
CA GLY A 170 9.89 -31.11 -12.05
C GLY A 170 9.69 -29.63 -12.37
N TRP A 171 9.44 -28.77 -11.39
CA TRP A 171 9.20 -27.33 -11.64
C TRP A 171 10.38 -26.66 -12.37
N ARG A 172 11.61 -27.06 -12.03
CA ARG A 172 12.84 -26.47 -12.60
C ARG A 172 13.01 -26.85 -14.07
N ASP A 173 12.46 -27.99 -14.50
CA ASP A 173 12.49 -28.44 -15.90
C ASP A 173 11.66 -27.55 -16.84
N LYS A 174 10.82 -26.65 -16.31
CA LYS A 174 10.05 -25.68 -17.11
C LYS A 174 10.84 -24.41 -17.42
N LEU A 175 12.00 -24.24 -16.78
CA LEU A 175 12.83 -23.04 -16.86
C LEU A 175 14.17 -23.34 -17.54
N SER A 176 14.72 -22.35 -18.24
CA SER A 176 16.10 -22.37 -18.73
C SER A 176 17.06 -21.79 -17.70
N VAL A 177 16.63 -20.76 -16.96
CA VAL A 177 17.38 -20.11 -15.88
C VAL A 177 16.45 -19.88 -14.69
N PHE A 178 16.97 -20.07 -13.48
CA PHE A 178 16.31 -19.67 -12.24
C PHE A 178 17.36 -19.11 -11.27
N GLU A 179 17.15 -17.88 -10.80
CA GLU A 179 18.03 -17.25 -9.84
C GLU A 179 17.59 -17.60 -8.41
N ASP A 180 18.40 -18.41 -7.71
CA ASP A 180 18.09 -18.84 -6.33
C ASP A 180 18.12 -17.68 -5.33
N LYS A 181 18.81 -16.58 -5.66
CA LYS A 181 18.75 -15.33 -4.89
C LYS A 181 17.58 -14.48 -5.40
N PRO A 182 16.64 -14.07 -4.54
CA PRO A 182 15.55 -13.20 -4.97
C PRO A 182 16.08 -11.81 -5.29
N PHE A 183 15.41 -11.11 -6.21
CA PHE A 183 15.70 -9.70 -6.49
C PHE A 183 14.81 -8.76 -5.67
N ALA A 184 13.67 -9.25 -5.19
CA ALA A 184 12.79 -8.49 -4.31
C ALA A 184 12.24 -9.35 -3.16
N ALA A 185 12.05 -8.74 -1.99
CA ALA A 185 11.31 -9.32 -0.88
C ALA A 185 9.93 -8.65 -0.80
N ALA A 186 8.89 -9.45 -0.59
CA ALA A 186 7.53 -8.99 -0.37
C ALA A 186 7.12 -9.23 1.10
N SER A 187 5.99 -8.67 1.50
CA SER A 187 5.38 -8.84 2.83
C SER A 187 5.26 -10.32 3.26
N ILE A 188 4.72 -11.16 2.37
CA ILE A 188 4.38 -12.57 2.64
C ILE A 188 5.18 -13.57 1.80
N GLY A 189 6.15 -13.10 1.01
CA GLY A 189 6.93 -13.94 0.11
C GLY A 189 8.15 -13.22 -0.45
N GLN A 190 8.75 -13.77 -1.49
CA GLN A 190 9.89 -13.19 -2.18
C GLN A 190 9.80 -13.46 -3.68
N VAL A 191 10.41 -12.58 -4.49
CA VAL A 191 10.31 -12.62 -5.95
C VAL A 191 11.65 -12.97 -6.55
N HIS A 192 11.64 -13.99 -7.39
CA HIS A 192 12.81 -14.53 -8.09
C HIS A 192 12.73 -14.24 -9.58
N HIS A 193 13.88 -14.00 -10.17
CA HIS A 193 14.00 -13.91 -11.62
C HIS A 193 14.18 -15.32 -12.19
N ALA A 194 13.46 -15.59 -13.27
CA ALA A 194 13.53 -16.83 -14.01
C ALA A 194 13.43 -16.56 -15.51
N VAL A 195 13.97 -17.46 -16.32
CA VAL A 195 13.83 -17.42 -17.77
C VAL A 195 13.19 -18.73 -18.21
N ARG A 196 12.14 -18.65 -19.03
CA ARG A 196 11.47 -19.82 -19.60
C ARG A 196 12.31 -20.44 -20.71
N LYS A 197 11.94 -21.65 -21.13
CA LYS A 197 12.60 -22.33 -22.26
C LYS A 197 12.46 -21.61 -23.60
N ASP A 198 11.44 -20.77 -23.74
CA ASP A 198 11.23 -19.93 -24.92
C ASP A 198 11.98 -18.58 -24.85
N GLY A 199 12.77 -18.35 -23.81
CA GLY A 199 13.59 -17.14 -23.64
C GLY A 199 12.88 -15.98 -22.95
N ARG A 200 11.59 -16.09 -22.61
CA ARG A 200 10.87 -15.01 -21.90
C ARG A 200 11.31 -14.92 -20.44
N GLU A 201 11.58 -13.70 -19.98
CA GLU A 201 11.84 -13.39 -18.58
C GLU A 201 10.55 -13.42 -17.75
N VAL A 202 10.65 -13.96 -16.53
CA VAL A 202 9.53 -14.19 -15.62
C VAL A 202 9.92 -13.77 -14.21
N ALA A 203 8.99 -13.10 -13.53
CA ALA A 203 9.04 -12.87 -12.09
C ALA A 203 8.22 -13.96 -11.39
N MET A 204 8.86 -14.73 -10.50
CA MET A 204 8.23 -15.78 -9.70
C MET A 204 8.10 -15.33 -8.24
N LYS A 205 6.89 -14.96 -7.82
CA LYS A 205 6.52 -14.60 -6.43
C LYS A 205 6.25 -15.89 -5.66
N ILE A 206 7.02 -16.15 -4.61
CA ILE A 206 7.00 -17.40 -3.82
C ILE A 206 6.65 -17.05 -2.38
N GLN A 207 5.56 -17.62 -1.84
CA GLN A 207 5.16 -17.39 -0.45
C GLN A 207 6.15 -17.97 0.55
N TYR A 208 6.28 -17.30 1.68
CA TYR A 208 6.99 -17.86 2.83
C TYR A 208 6.21 -19.03 3.44
N PRO A 209 6.90 -20.09 3.90
CA PRO A 209 6.23 -21.27 4.44
C PRO A 209 5.44 -20.94 5.72
N GLY A 210 4.21 -21.44 5.79
CA GLY A 210 3.36 -21.35 6.98
C GLY A 210 2.70 -19.99 7.23
N VAL A 211 2.82 -19.02 6.32
CA VAL A 211 2.25 -17.67 6.52
C VAL A 211 0.73 -17.71 6.52
N ALA A 212 0.09 -18.33 5.53
CA ALA A 212 -1.37 -18.42 5.43
C ALA A 212 -1.99 -19.06 6.69
N GLU A 213 -1.35 -20.12 7.21
CA GLU A 213 -1.83 -20.83 8.38
C GLU A 213 -1.59 -20.07 9.69
N SER A 214 -0.69 -19.09 9.72
CA SER A 214 -0.29 -18.38 10.94
C SER A 214 -0.87 -16.98 11.09
N ILE A 215 -1.59 -16.45 10.10
CA ILE A 215 -2.16 -15.09 10.10
C ILE A 215 -2.81 -14.74 11.45
N ARG A 216 -3.79 -15.55 11.88
CA ARG A 216 -4.53 -15.29 13.13
C ARG A 216 -3.63 -15.33 14.37
N SER A 217 -2.73 -16.30 14.46
CA SER A 217 -1.83 -16.41 15.62
C SER A 217 -0.81 -15.28 15.65
N ASP A 218 -0.28 -14.89 14.50
CA ASP A 218 0.74 -13.84 14.39
C ASP A 218 0.15 -12.47 14.74
N ILE A 219 -1.07 -12.18 14.28
CA ILE A 219 -1.80 -10.96 14.66
C ILE A 219 -2.04 -10.93 16.17
N ASN A 220 -2.57 -12.00 16.75
CA ASN A 220 -2.85 -12.04 18.19
C ASN A 220 -1.58 -11.87 19.03
N ASN A 221 -0.49 -12.56 18.64
CA ASN A 221 0.79 -12.47 19.34
C ASN A 221 1.41 -11.06 19.21
N LEU A 222 1.38 -10.47 18.02
CA LEU A 222 1.85 -9.11 17.80
C LEU A 222 1.06 -8.11 18.63
N MET A 223 -0.28 -8.23 18.63
CA MET A 223 -1.15 -7.36 19.43
C MET A 223 -0.87 -7.47 20.93
N LEU A 224 -0.63 -8.68 21.43
CA LEU A 224 -0.24 -8.89 22.82
C LEU A 224 1.08 -8.18 23.15
N VAL A 225 2.09 -8.33 22.29
CA VAL A 225 3.40 -7.66 22.48
C VAL A 225 3.27 -6.14 22.43
N LEU A 226 2.52 -5.60 21.46
CA LEU A 226 2.35 -4.15 21.34
C LEU A 226 1.60 -3.57 22.54
N LYS A 227 0.55 -4.25 23.04
CA LYS A 227 -0.16 -3.82 24.27
C LYS A 227 0.73 -3.79 25.51
N MET A 228 1.73 -4.68 25.61
CA MET A 228 2.66 -4.71 26.74
C MET A 228 3.79 -3.67 26.62
N SER A 229 4.17 -3.27 25.40
CA SER A 229 5.38 -2.46 25.14
C SER A 229 5.08 -1.02 24.78
N VAL A 230 3.93 -0.78 24.16
CA VAL A 230 3.46 0.51 23.72
C VAL A 230 2.15 0.75 24.47
N ALA A 231 2.03 1.88 25.17
CA ALA A 231 0.73 2.36 25.63
C ALA A 231 -0.09 2.76 24.39
N LEU A 232 -0.57 1.76 23.64
CA LEU A 232 -1.38 1.96 22.44
C LEU A 232 -2.62 2.75 22.87
N PRO A 233 -3.00 3.80 22.12
CA PRO A 233 -4.24 4.53 22.39
C PRO A 233 -5.44 3.57 22.46
N ASP A 234 -6.28 3.75 23.48
CA ASP A 234 -7.53 2.99 23.59
C ASP A 234 -8.35 3.16 22.30
N GLY A 235 -8.77 2.04 21.71
CA GLY A 235 -9.57 2.02 20.47
C GLY A 235 -8.78 2.01 19.15
N LEU A 236 -7.44 2.05 19.15
CA LEU A 236 -6.63 1.97 17.92
C LEU A 236 -6.85 0.65 17.15
N PHE A 237 -7.17 -0.43 17.86
CA PHE A 237 -7.49 -1.74 17.29
C PHE A 237 -8.79 -2.27 17.90
N ALA A 238 -9.92 -1.77 17.42
CA ALA A 238 -11.20 -2.43 17.67
C ALA A 238 -11.17 -3.86 17.12
N ASP A 239 -11.83 -4.81 17.78
CA ASP A 239 -11.86 -6.22 17.35
C ASP A 239 -12.33 -6.36 15.89
N SER A 240 -13.27 -5.52 15.47
CA SER A 240 -13.72 -5.43 14.07
C SER A 240 -12.58 -5.07 13.11
N SER A 241 -11.67 -4.16 13.47
CA SER A 241 -10.51 -3.81 12.63
C SER A 241 -9.51 -4.96 12.50
N LEU A 242 -9.37 -5.78 13.54
CA LEU A 242 -8.50 -6.96 13.51
C LEU A 242 -9.06 -8.06 12.60
N GLU A 243 -10.38 -8.24 12.56
CA GLU A 243 -11.03 -9.19 11.65
C GLU A 243 -10.85 -8.80 10.19
N VAL A 244 -10.99 -7.51 9.88
CA VAL A 244 -10.74 -6.95 8.54
C VAL A 244 -9.30 -7.19 8.11
N LEU A 245 -8.35 -6.88 9.00
CA LEU A 245 -6.93 -7.10 8.77
C LEU A 245 -6.59 -8.59 8.54
N GLN A 246 -7.20 -9.50 9.31
CA GLN A 246 -7.06 -10.94 9.08
C GLN A 246 -7.54 -11.36 7.70
N ARG A 247 -8.66 -10.77 7.24
CA ARG A 247 -9.23 -11.05 5.93
C ARG A 247 -8.38 -10.51 4.79
N GLU A 248 -7.91 -9.26 4.88
CA GLU A 248 -7.00 -8.66 3.90
C GLU A 248 -5.73 -9.51 3.73
N LEU A 249 -5.13 -9.96 4.83
CA LEU A 249 -3.94 -10.82 4.80
C LEU A 249 -4.22 -12.21 4.22
N ALA A 250 -5.42 -12.75 4.45
CA ALA A 250 -5.82 -14.01 3.85
C ALA A 250 -5.97 -13.90 2.33
N TRP A 251 -6.53 -12.78 1.83
CA TRP A 251 -6.60 -12.50 0.39
C TRP A 251 -5.22 -12.31 -0.22
N GLU A 252 -4.29 -11.68 0.49
CA GLU A 252 -2.91 -11.52 0.02
C GLU A 252 -2.20 -12.87 -0.14
N CYS A 253 -2.55 -13.87 0.68
CA CYS A 253 -2.02 -15.24 0.57
C CYS A 253 -2.72 -16.10 -0.50
N ASP A 254 -3.76 -15.59 -1.18
CA ASP A 254 -4.46 -16.33 -2.23
C ASP A 254 -3.94 -15.93 -3.62
N TYR A 255 -2.84 -16.56 -4.04
CA TYR A 255 -2.22 -16.28 -5.33
C TYR A 255 -3.04 -16.73 -6.53
N LYS A 256 -4.02 -17.62 -6.34
CA LYS A 256 -4.96 -17.98 -7.42
C LYS A 256 -5.93 -16.85 -7.67
N ARG A 257 -6.48 -16.28 -6.60
CA ARG A 257 -7.32 -15.09 -6.68
C ARG A 257 -6.55 -13.93 -7.32
N GLU A 258 -5.28 -13.73 -6.95
CA GLU A 258 -4.42 -12.70 -7.55
C GLU A 258 -4.19 -12.98 -9.06
N ALA A 259 -3.87 -14.21 -9.43
CA ALA A 259 -3.70 -14.63 -10.83
C ALA A 259 -4.95 -14.38 -11.68
N GLU A 260 -6.14 -14.72 -11.17
CA GLU A 260 -7.41 -14.48 -11.86
C GLU A 260 -7.66 -12.99 -12.12
N MET A 261 -7.23 -12.13 -11.20
CA MET A 261 -7.34 -10.68 -11.38
C MET A 261 -6.39 -10.17 -12.46
N ILE A 262 -5.16 -10.68 -12.48
CA ILE A 262 -4.14 -10.30 -13.46
C ILE A 262 -4.48 -10.82 -14.85
N ALA A 263 -4.96 -12.06 -14.98
CA ALA A 263 -5.26 -12.71 -16.26
C ALA A 263 -6.39 -12.02 -17.05
N ASN A 264 -7.18 -11.17 -16.39
CA ASN A 264 -8.18 -10.33 -17.04
C ASN A 264 -7.61 -9.04 -17.65
N ASP A 265 -6.31 -8.76 -17.44
CA ASP A 265 -5.56 -7.59 -17.89
C ASP A 265 -4.31 -8.00 -18.72
N PHE A 266 -3.63 -7.05 -19.34
CA PHE A 266 -2.55 -7.30 -20.33
C PHE A 266 -1.31 -8.09 -19.84
N PHE A 267 -1.16 -8.29 -18.53
CA PHE A 267 -0.04 -9.07 -17.96
C PHE A 267 -0.32 -10.57 -18.04
N ARG A 268 0.61 -11.31 -18.64
CA ARG A 268 0.46 -12.76 -18.80
C ARG A 268 0.95 -13.48 -17.54
N VAL A 269 -0.02 -13.90 -16.72
CA VAL A 269 0.21 -14.98 -15.75
C VAL A 269 0.70 -16.22 -16.51
N ILE A 270 1.73 -16.87 -15.96
CA ILE A 270 2.25 -18.11 -16.49
C ILE A 270 1.63 -19.26 -15.68
N ASP A 271 0.46 -19.74 -16.13
CA ASP A 271 -0.34 -20.74 -15.41
C ASP A 271 0.45 -22.00 -15.06
N GLU A 272 1.31 -22.48 -15.97
CA GLU A 272 2.13 -23.67 -15.77
C GLU A 272 3.19 -23.52 -14.66
N LEU A 273 3.49 -22.29 -14.25
CA LEU A 273 4.42 -21.92 -13.18
C LEU A 273 3.70 -21.24 -12.00
N SER A 274 2.37 -21.32 -11.96
CA SER A 274 1.54 -20.72 -10.92
C SER A 274 0.73 -21.80 -10.17
N GLY A 275 0.53 -21.59 -8.88
CA GLY A 275 -0.09 -22.54 -7.96
C GLY A 275 -0.81 -21.83 -6.82
N ARG A 276 -0.90 -22.48 -5.65
CA ARG A 276 -1.53 -21.84 -4.47
C ARG A 276 -0.57 -20.88 -3.77
N ARG A 277 0.72 -21.16 -3.82
CA ARG A 277 1.79 -20.47 -3.07
C ARG A 277 2.87 -19.88 -3.97
N VAL A 278 2.76 -20.11 -5.27
CA VAL A 278 3.66 -19.56 -6.29
C VAL A 278 2.84 -18.85 -7.36
N LEU A 279 3.23 -17.63 -7.72
CA LEU A 279 2.64 -16.85 -8.81
C LEU A 279 3.75 -16.44 -9.76
N ALA A 280 3.64 -16.85 -11.02
CA ALA A 280 4.59 -16.50 -12.06
C ALA A 280 3.93 -15.56 -13.08
N MET A 281 4.60 -14.46 -13.40
CA MET A 281 4.15 -13.47 -14.38
C MET A 281 5.31 -13.02 -15.27
N GLU A 282 5.01 -12.56 -16.49
CA GLU A 282 6.02 -11.93 -17.34
C GLU A 282 6.75 -10.79 -16.60
N MET A 283 8.06 -10.71 -16.79
CA MET A 283 8.89 -9.70 -16.11
C MET A 283 8.47 -8.29 -16.56
N ILE A 284 8.25 -7.41 -15.59
CA ILE A 284 7.87 -6.03 -15.84
C ILE A 284 9.14 -5.17 -15.91
N GLN A 285 9.15 -4.25 -16.87
CA GLN A 285 10.20 -3.25 -17.03
C GLN A 285 9.72 -1.91 -16.46
N GLY A 286 10.56 -1.26 -15.67
CA GLY A 286 10.31 0.11 -15.19
C GLY A 286 11.09 0.45 -13.93
N VAL A 287 10.90 1.68 -13.46
CA VAL A 287 11.47 2.22 -12.22
C VAL A 287 10.35 2.32 -11.17
N PRO A 288 10.57 1.86 -9.92
CA PRO A 288 9.60 2.06 -8.85
C PRO A 288 9.20 3.53 -8.69
N LEU A 289 7.90 3.81 -8.49
CA LEU A 289 7.41 5.20 -8.38
C LEU A 289 8.06 5.98 -7.24
N ASP A 290 8.40 5.30 -6.15
CA ASP A 290 9.04 5.91 -4.99
C ASP A 290 10.49 6.35 -5.23
N ARG A 291 11.10 5.94 -6.36
CA ARG A 291 12.40 6.36 -6.88
C ARG A 291 12.29 7.36 -8.05
N CYS A 292 11.09 7.71 -8.48
CA CYS A 292 10.86 8.67 -9.57
C CYS A 292 11.00 10.15 -9.13
N VAL A 293 11.57 10.41 -7.95
CA VAL A 293 11.70 11.76 -7.37
C VAL A 293 12.64 12.66 -8.18
N ASP A 294 13.63 12.07 -8.84
CA ASP A 294 14.67 12.77 -9.60
C ASP A 294 14.32 12.92 -11.10
N LEU A 295 13.16 12.42 -11.53
CA LEU A 295 12.65 12.65 -12.89
C LEU A 295 12.27 14.12 -13.08
N ASP A 296 12.19 14.55 -14.34
CA ASP A 296 11.77 15.90 -14.69
C ASP A 296 10.33 16.19 -14.22
N GLN A 297 10.01 17.47 -14.03
CA GLN A 297 8.73 17.89 -13.46
C GLN A 297 7.53 17.44 -14.29
N GLU A 298 7.64 17.43 -15.62
CA GLU A 298 6.56 17.03 -16.52
C GLU A 298 6.25 15.54 -16.35
N THR A 299 7.28 14.70 -16.33
CA THR A 299 7.14 13.26 -16.08
C THR A 299 6.55 12.98 -14.69
N ARG A 300 7.02 13.67 -13.63
CA ARG A 300 6.46 13.52 -12.28
C ARG A 300 4.97 13.91 -12.22
N ASN A 301 4.61 15.01 -12.88
CA ASN A 301 3.22 15.44 -13.00
C ASN A 301 2.37 14.39 -13.73
N GLN A 302 2.86 13.84 -14.84
CA GLN A 302 2.14 12.82 -15.60
C GLN A 302 1.91 11.54 -14.79
N ILE A 303 2.93 11.06 -14.07
CA ILE A 303 2.82 9.90 -13.18
C ILE A 303 1.72 10.15 -12.14
N CYS A 304 1.75 11.29 -11.48
CA CYS A 304 0.77 11.65 -10.44
C CYS A 304 -0.65 11.82 -10.99
N PHE A 305 -0.78 12.43 -12.17
CA PHE A 305 -2.06 12.53 -12.87
C PHE A 305 -2.65 11.14 -13.13
N ASN A 306 -1.86 10.23 -13.70
CA ASN A 306 -2.29 8.87 -14.02
C ASN A 306 -2.66 8.08 -12.75
N ILE A 307 -1.90 8.24 -11.65
CA ILE A 307 -2.20 7.60 -10.36
C ILE A 307 -3.53 8.09 -9.78
N LEU A 308 -3.78 9.40 -9.75
CA LEU A 308 -5.06 9.94 -9.27
C LEU A 308 -6.22 9.54 -10.18
N GLN A 309 -6.03 9.60 -11.49
CA GLN A 309 -7.05 9.19 -12.45
C GLN A 309 -7.39 7.71 -12.27
N LEU A 310 -6.38 6.85 -12.12
CA LEU A 310 -6.57 5.44 -11.85
C LEU A 310 -7.36 5.24 -10.55
N CYS A 311 -6.98 5.93 -9.47
CA CYS A 311 -7.66 5.85 -8.18
C CYS A 311 -9.16 6.20 -8.29
N LEU A 312 -9.52 7.21 -9.10
CA LEU A 312 -10.90 7.59 -9.37
C LEU A 312 -11.63 6.53 -10.22
N ARG A 313 -10.99 5.99 -11.26
CA ARG A 313 -11.57 4.96 -12.12
C ARG A 313 -11.77 3.63 -11.38
N GLU A 314 -10.82 3.22 -10.55
CA GLU A 314 -10.94 2.05 -9.66
C GLU A 314 -12.22 2.10 -8.83
N LEU A 315 -12.56 3.28 -8.31
CA LEU A 315 -13.70 3.45 -7.43
C LEU A 315 -15.03 3.64 -8.19
N PHE A 316 -15.04 4.50 -9.21
CA PHE A 316 -16.27 4.97 -9.85
C PHE A 316 -16.55 4.33 -11.21
N GLU A 317 -15.55 3.71 -11.84
CA GLU A 317 -15.74 2.99 -13.11
C GLU A 317 -15.74 1.48 -12.85
N PHE A 318 -14.68 0.97 -12.22
CA PHE A 318 -14.49 -0.47 -12.02
C PHE A 318 -15.24 -0.97 -10.78
N ARG A 319 -15.45 -0.10 -9.79
CA ARG A 319 -15.92 -0.46 -8.43
C ARG A 319 -15.08 -1.59 -7.84
N PHE A 320 -13.81 -1.58 -8.19
CA PHE A 320 -12.81 -2.58 -7.86
C PHE A 320 -11.46 -1.87 -7.77
N MET A 321 -10.89 -1.86 -6.58
CA MET A 321 -9.75 -1.01 -6.26
C MET A 321 -8.63 -1.81 -5.62
N GLN A 322 -7.39 -1.57 -6.04
CA GLN A 322 -6.21 -1.98 -5.27
C GLN A 322 -6.00 -1.03 -4.10
N THR A 323 -6.12 -1.57 -2.89
CA THR A 323 -6.09 -0.81 -1.64
C THR A 323 -4.71 -0.81 -0.98
N ASP A 324 -3.71 -1.46 -1.59
CA ASP A 324 -2.32 -1.41 -1.13
C ASP A 324 -1.73 -0.01 -1.37
N PRO A 325 -1.30 0.70 -0.32
CA PRO A 325 -0.67 2.01 -0.46
C PRO A 325 0.86 1.93 -0.70
N ASN A 326 1.43 0.75 -0.91
CA ASN A 326 2.87 0.61 -1.14
C ASN A 326 3.26 0.95 -2.59
N TRP A 327 3.65 2.20 -2.82
CA TRP A 327 4.12 2.71 -4.11
C TRP A 327 5.40 2.04 -4.66
N ALA A 328 6.10 1.23 -3.86
CA ALA A 328 7.17 0.38 -4.36
C ALA A 328 6.67 -0.77 -5.26
N ASN A 329 5.37 -1.09 -5.23
CA ASN A 329 4.73 -2.08 -6.10
C ASN A 329 4.19 -1.46 -7.41
N PHE A 330 4.49 -0.19 -7.67
CA PHE A 330 4.09 0.54 -8.87
C PHE A 330 5.34 0.94 -9.64
N PHE A 331 5.38 0.63 -10.93
CA PHE A 331 6.56 0.79 -11.77
C PHE A 331 6.24 1.73 -12.92
N TYR A 332 7.02 2.78 -13.09
CA TYR A 332 6.95 3.64 -14.26
C TYR A 332 7.87 3.10 -15.35
N ASN A 333 7.29 2.79 -16.51
CA ASN A 333 8.06 2.43 -17.70
C ASN A 333 8.28 3.69 -18.54
N SER A 334 9.53 4.11 -18.71
CA SER A 334 9.88 5.32 -19.46
C SER A 334 9.68 5.19 -20.97
N GLU A 335 9.74 3.98 -21.53
CA GLU A 335 9.54 3.73 -22.96
C GLU A 335 8.07 3.81 -23.34
N THR A 336 7.20 3.15 -22.57
CA THR A 336 5.75 3.15 -22.81
C THR A 336 5.04 4.33 -22.16
N LYS A 337 5.72 5.04 -21.24
CA LYS A 337 5.16 6.09 -20.37
C LYS A 337 3.97 5.61 -19.51
N LYS A 338 3.88 4.31 -19.26
CA LYS A 338 2.80 3.68 -18.48
C LYS A 338 3.24 3.37 -17.05
N VAL A 339 2.28 3.41 -16.13
CA VAL A 339 2.45 2.89 -14.77
C VAL A 339 1.93 1.46 -14.73
N VAL A 340 2.77 0.55 -14.25
CA VAL A 340 2.49 -0.87 -14.13
C VAL A 340 2.30 -1.22 -12.65
N LEU A 341 1.26 -2.00 -12.36
CA LEU A 341 0.91 -2.46 -11.02
C LEU A 341 1.32 -3.93 -10.86
N LEU A 342 2.06 -4.24 -9.78
CA LEU A 342 2.57 -5.60 -9.54
C LEU A 342 1.78 -6.43 -8.54
N ASP A 343 1.02 -5.80 -7.65
CA ASP A 343 0.46 -6.49 -6.48
C ASP A 343 -1.04 -6.29 -6.40
N PHE A 344 -1.78 -7.34 -6.75
CA PHE A 344 -3.25 -7.35 -6.71
C PHE A 344 -3.79 -8.10 -5.48
N GLY A 345 -2.91 -8.50 -4.55
CA GLY A 345 -3.28 -9.22 -3.34
C GLY A 345 -4.28 -8.46 -2.45
N ALA A 346 -4.19 -7.13 -2.46
CA ALA A 346 -5.08 -6.23 -1.71
C ALA A 346 -6.13 -5.54 -2.61
N CYS A 347 -6.71 -6.24 -3.59
CA CYS A 347 -7.84 -5.70 -4.34
C CYS A 347 -9.18 -5.97 -3.67
N ARG A 348 -10.12 -5.01 -3.75
CA ARG A 348 -11.45 -5.11 -3.15
C ARG A 348 -12.53 -4.56 -4.09
N GLY A 349 -13.66 -5.27 -4.13
CA GLY A 349 -14.89 -4.77 -4.75
C GLY A 349 -15.69 -3.87 -3.82
N TYR A 350 -16.28 -2.82 -4.39
CA TYR A 350 -17.10 -1.84 -3.69
C TYR A 350 -18.56 -1.97 -4.13
N PRO A 351 -19.53 -2.06 -3.20
CA PRO A 351 -20.94 -2.07 -3.55
C PRO A 351 -21.34 -0.79 -4.28
N GLU A 352 -22.25 -0.92 -5.25
CA GLU A 352 -22.78 0.22 -6.02
C GLU A 352 -23.34 1.30 -5.09
N SER A 353 -24.16 0.92 -4.11
CA SER A 353 -24.73 1.84 -3.12
C SER A 353 -23.69 2.64 -2.36
N PHE A 354 -22.53 2.03 -2.05
CA PHE A 354 -21.43 2.73 -1.40
C PHE A 354 -20.81 3.76 -2.35
N THR A 355 -20.52 3.37 -3.59
CA THR A 355 -19.91 4.28 -4.57
C THR A 355 -20.82 5.43 -4.97
N ASP A 356 -22.14 5.17 -4.98
CA ASP A 356 -23.19 6.15 -5.27
C ASP A 356 -23.19 7.29 -4.27
N ASP A 357 -23.11 6.98 -2.97
CA ASP A 357 -23.08 8.01 -1.94
C ASP A 357 -21.69 8.63 -1.82
N TYR A 358 -20.63 7.85 -2.00
CA TYR A 358 -19.26 8.33 -1.87
C TYR A 358 -18.90 9.35 -2.96
N ILE A 359 -19.32 9.12 -4.21
CA ILE A 359 -19.05 10.09 -5.29
C ILE A 359 -19.74 11.44 -5.03
N GLN A 360 -20.92 11.43 -4.38
CA GLN A 360 -21.63 12.65 -4.00
C GLN A 360 -20.93 13.39 -2.87
N VAL A 361 -20.29 12.68 -1.93
CA VAL A 361 -19.43 13.32 -0.91
C VAL A 361 -18.26 14.05 -1.57
N VAL A 362 -17.55 13.40 -2.49
CA VAL A 362 -16.40 14.00 -3.18
C VAL A 362 -16.84 15.19 -4.03
N TYR A 363 -17.95 15.06 -4.75
CA TYR A 363 -18.50 16.16 -5.55
C TYR A 363 -18.92 17.34 -4.68
N ALA A 364 -19.67 17.10 -3.60
CA ALA A 364 -20.07 18.14 -2.65
C ALA A 364 -18.87 18.87 -2.06
N ALA A 365 -17.80 18.14 -1.71
CA ALA A 365 -16.56 18.75 -1.25
C ALA A 365 -15.88 19.62 -2.33
N SER A 366 -15.89 19.19 -3.58
CA SER A 366 -15.32 19.95 -4.71
C SER A 366 -16.06 21.26 -5.02
N VAL A 367 -17.33 21.38 -4.64
CA VAL A 367 -18.16 22.59 -4.87
C VAL A 367 -18.43 23.41 -3.61
N GLY A 368 -17.85 23.04 -2.46
CA GLY A 368 -18.03 23.79 -1.21
C GLY A 368 -19.29 23.42 -0.40
N ASP A 369 -20.04 22.38 -0.78
CA ASP A 369 -21.31 22.01 -0.15
C ASP A 369 -21.10 21.14 1.11
N ARG A 370 -20.81 21.82 2.22
CA ARG A 370 -20.63 21.20 3.54
C ARG A 370 -21.87 20.45 4.03
N ALA A 371 -23.08 20.89 3.66
CA ALA A 371 -24.32 20.30 4.14
C ALA A 371 -24.53 18.92 3.51
N THR A 372 -24.31 18.81 2.20
CA THR A 372 -24.37 17.52 1.50
C THR A 372 -23.25 16.58 1.95
N VAL A 373 -22.03 17.07 2.17
CA VAL A 373 -20.94 16.26 2.77
C VAL A 373 -21.39 15.64 4.09
N LEU A 374 -22.01 16.42 4.99
CA LEU A 374 -22.48 15.92 6.28
C LEU A 374 -23.63 14.91 6.13
N SER A 375 -24.61 15.18 5.27
CA SER A 375 -25.75 14.29 5.05
C SER A 375 -25.29 12.94 4.50
N LYS A 376 -24.52 12.95 3.41
CA LYS A 376 -24.04 11.73 2.76
C LYS A 376 -23.04 10.96 3.62
N SER A 377 -22.24 11.64 4.44
CA SER A 377 -21.38 10.97 5.43
C SER A 377 -22.19 10.19 6.49
N LYS A 378 -23.42 10.60 6.81
CA LYS A 378 -24.31 9.83 7.71
C LYS A 378 -24.93 8.63 6.99
N GLU A 379 -25.29 8.78 5.72
CA GLU A 379 -25.81 7.69 4.88
C GLU A 379 -24.76 6.58 4.71
N LEU A 380 -23.51 6.97 4.43
CA LEU A 380 -22.32 6.10 4.38
C LEU A 380 -21.89 5.54 5.74
N LYS A 381 -22.58 5.89 6.84
CA LYS A 381 -22.23 5.47 8.21
C LYS A 381 -20.82 5.87 8.66
N PHE A 382 -20.22 6.89 8.05
CA PHE A 382 -19.04 7.55 8.61
C PHE A 382 -19.38 8.29 9.91
N LEU A 383 -20.64 8.72 10.00
CA LEU A 383 -21.26 9.33 11.17
C LEU A 383 -22.52 8.54 11.53
N THR A 384 -22.70 8.24 12.81
CA THR A 384 -23.94 7.67 13.34
C THR A 384 -25.07 8.69 13.39
N GLY A 385 -24.72 9.99 13.42
CA GLY A 385 -25.64 11.10 13.62
C GLY A 385 -25.76 11.54 15.08
N PHE A 386 -25.18 10.79 16.01
CA PHE A 386 -25.16 11.10 17.45
C PHE A 386 -23.83 11.72 17.93
N GLU A 387 -22.87 11.90 17.01
CA GLU A 387 -21.57 12.50 17.32
C GLU A 387 -21.71 13.95 17.82
N THR A 388 -20.73 14.39 18.61
CA THR A 388 -20.63 15.78 19.03
C THR A 388 -20.50 16.72 17.82
N LYS A 389 -20.96 17.97 17.96
CA LYS A 389 -20.78 18.98 16.90
C LYS A 389 -19.32 19.13 16.48
N ALA A 390 -18.41 19.12 17.45
CA ALA A 390 -16.97 19.20 17.20
C ALA A 390 -16.46 18.05 16.31
N PHE A 391 -16.94 16.82 16.51
CA PHE A 391 -16.58 15.70 15.64
C PHE A 391 -17.17 15.90 14.23
N GLN A 392 -18.44 16.26 14.12
CA GLN A 392 -19.10 16.46 12.83
C GLN A 392 -18.39 17.54 12.01
N GLU A 393 -18.03 18.66 12.64
CA GLU A 393 -17.28 19.75 12.03
C GLU A 393 -15.88 19.31 11.61
N ALA A 394 -15.16 18.57 12.47
CA ALA A 394 -13.83 18.04 12.14
C ALA A 394 -13.86 17.05 10.97
N HIS A 395 -14.87 16.17 10.93
CA HIS A 395 -15.06 15.23 9.81
C HIS A 395 -15.33 15.97 8.51
N VAL A 396 -16.30 16.90 8.50
CA VAL A 396 -16.62 17.69 7.31
C VAL A 396 -15.39 18.48 6.86
N GLU A 397 -14.67 19.11 7.77
CA GLU A 397 -13.45 19.86 7.45
C GLU A 397 -12.38 18.98 6.79
N ALA A 398 -12.16 17.76 7.29
CA ALA A 398 -11.21 16.82 6.70
C ALA A 398 -11.59 16.47 5.25
N VAL A 399 -12.88 16.25 4.97
CA VAL A 399 -13.38 15.99 3.61
C VAL A 399 -13.24 17.23 2.72
N MET A 400 -13.54 18.42 3.25
CA MET A 400 -13.39 19.67 2.49
C MET A 400 -11.93 19.92 2.09
N ILE A 401 -10.98 19.68 2.99
CA ILE A 401 -9.53 19.80 2.71
C ILE A 401 -9.13 18.90 1.54
N LEU A 402 -9.62 17.65 1.50
CA LEU A 402 -9.34 16.73 0.40
C LEU A 402 -10.02 17.17 -0.91
N GLY A 403 -11.20 17.81 -0.81
CA GLY A 403 -11.94 18.37 -1.94
C GLY A 403 -11.26 19.55 -2.62
N GLU A 404 -10.36 20.27 -1.94
CA GLU A 404 -9.67 21.45 -2.49
C GLU A 404 -8.89 21.11 -3.77
N ALA A 405 -8.26 19.93 -3.82
CA ALA A 405 -7.54 19.48 -5.01
C ALA A 405 -8.47 19.37 -6.22
N PHE A 406 -9.70 18.90 -6.02
CA PHE A 406 -10.71 18.74 -7.07
C PHE A 406 -11.52 20.01 -7.34
N ALA A 407 -11.47 21.01 -6.46
CA ALA A 407 -12.16 22.29 -6.61
C ALA A 407 -11.35 23.29 -7.47
N SER A 408 -10.02 23.24 -7.37
CA SER A 408 -9.11 24.20 -8.00
C SER A 408 -9.12 24.12 -9.53
N SER A 409 -9.30 25.25 -10.21
CA SER A 409 -9.08 25.38 -11.66
C SER A 409 -7.60 25.52 -12.02
N GLU A 410 -6.77 25.94 -11.07
CA GLU A 410 -5.31 26.03 -11.23
C GLU A 410 -4.63 24.72 -10.81
N PRO A 411 -3.43 24.44 -11.32
CA PRO A 411 -2.65 23.28 -10.89
C PRO A 411 -2.47 23.22 -9.37
N PHE A 412 -2.97 22.16 -8.75
CA PHE A 412 -2.83 21.92 -7.32
C PHE A 412 -1.42 21.41 -7.03
N ASN A 413 -0.63 22.17 -6.26
CA ASN A 413 0.73 21.80 -5.89
C ASN A 413 0.73 20.90 -4.64
N PHE A 414 0.98 19.60 -4.81
CA PHE A 414 0.97 18.64 -3.70
C PHE A 414 2.21 18.72 -2.80
N GLY A 415 3.30 19.34 -3.24
CA GLY A 415 4.54 19.43 -2.47
C GLY A 415 4.62 20.62 -1.50
N THR A 416 3.90 21.70 -1.79
CA THR A 416 3.91 22.92 -0.94
C THR A 416 2.69 23.06 -0.04
N GLN A 417 1.66 22.23 -0.24
CA GLN A 417 0.39 22.37 0.49
C GLN A 417 0.45 21.70 1.87
N SER A 418 -0.19 22.33 2.84
CA SER A 418 -0.30 21.82 4.22
C SER A 418 -1.43 20.81 4.40
N THR A 419 -1.97 20.24 3.31
CA THR A 419 -3.10 19.29 3.31
C THR A 419 -2.92 18.19 4.36
N THR A 420 -1.76 17.53 4.37
CA THR A 420 -1.44 16.48 5.36
C THR A 420 -1.46 17.02 6.79
N GLN A 421 -0.80 18.15 7.05
CA GLN A 421 -0.75 18.78 8.38
C GLN A 421 -2.14 19.23 8.86
N ARG A 422 -2.97 19.76 7.95
CA ARG A 422 -4.34 20.20 8.24
C ARG A 422 -5.22 19.01 8.61
N ILE A 423 -5.17 17.93 7.84
CA ILE A 423 -5.90 16.69 8.17
C ILE A 423 -5.41 16.14 9.52
N GLN A 424 -4.10 16.09 9.75
CA GLN A 424 -3.51 15.64 11.02
C GLN A 424 -3.99 16.46 12.22
N SER A 425 -4.29 17.74 12.06
CA SER A 425 -4.78 18.59 13.16
C SER A 425 -6.21 18.23 13.62
N LEU A 426 -7.02 17.63 12.75
CA LEU A 426 -8.43 17.28 13.00
C LEU A 426 -8.58 15.88 13.60
N ILE A 427 -7.64 15.02 13.28
CA ILE A 427 -7.56 13.62 13.64
C ILE A 427 -7.71 13.35 15.17
N PRO A 428 -7.09 14.12 16.11
CA PRO A 428 -7.29 13.94 17.55
C PRO A 428 -8.74 14.19 18.02
N VAL A 429 -9.41 15.19 17.43
CA VAL A 429 -10.82 15.51 17.72
C VAL A 429 -11.71 14.36 17.26
N MET A 430 -11.44 13.81 16.08
CA MET A 430 -12.17 12.66 15.56
C MET A 430 -12.01 11.45 16.50
N LEU A 431 -10.79 11.07 16.91
CA LEU A 431 -10.65 9.89 17.77
C LEU A 431 -11.32 10.04 19.15
N ARG A 432 -11.21 11.21 19.79
CA ARG A 432 -11.75 11.42 21.15
C ARG A 432 -13.27 11.31 21.20
N HIS A 433 -13.95 11.68 20.13
CA HIS A 433 -15.41 11.79 20.08
C HIS A 433 -16.06 10.73 19.17
N ARG A 434 -15.30 9.76 18.67
CA ARG A 434 -15.81 8.70 17.80
C ARG A 434 -16.72 7.76 18.58
N LEU A 435 -17.95 7.58 18.10
CA LEU A 435 -18.92 6.68 18.72
C LEU A 435 -18.87 5.25 18.15
N THR A 436 -18.58 5.10 16.86
CA THR A 436 -18.46 3.79 16.20
C THR A 436 -17.31 3.77 15.18
N PRO A 437 -16.68 2.62 14.94
CA PRO A 437 -15.76 2.45 13.83
C PRO A 437 -16.50 2.65 12.49
N PRO A 438 -15.88 3.26 11.46
CA PRO A 438 -16.46 3.38 10.13
C PRO A 438 -16.62 1.99 9.46
N PRO A 439 -17.41 1.90 8.37
CA PRO A 439 -17.54 0.68 7.58
C PRO A 439 -16.19 0.14 7.11
N GLU A 440 -16.12 -1.17 6.92
CA GLU A 440 -14.92 -1.89 6.49
C GLU A 440 -14.35 -1.32 5.19
N GLU A 441 -15.21 -0.92 4.24
CA GLU A 441 -14.91 -0.31 2.94
C GLU A 441 -14.09 0.97 3.07
N THR A 442 -14.36 1.74 4.12
CA THR A 442 -13.81 3.07 4.38
C THR A 442 -12.33 3.01 4.68
N TYR A 443 -11.91 2.02 5.47
CA TYR A 443 -10.53 1.91 5.92
C TYR A 443 -9.57 1.69 4.76
N SER A 444 -9.92 0.79 3.85
CA SER A 444 -9.12 0.47 2.68
C SER A 444 -9.15 1.59 1.65
N LEU A 445 -10.31 2.23 1.48
CA LEU A 445 -10.50 3.36 0.57
C LEU A 445 -9.71 4.61 0.98
N HIS A 446 -9.89 5.06 2.22
CA HIS A 446 -9.21 6.25 2.73
C HIS A 446 -7.70 6.04 2.74
N ARG A 447 -7.23 4.81 3.01
CA ARG A 447 -5.81 4.44 2.94
C ARG A 447 -5.25 4.60 1.53
N LYS A 448 -5.97 4.13 0.50
CA LYS A 448 -5.56 4.29 -0.90
C LYS A 448 -5.57 5.75 -1.33
N MET A 449 -6.64 6.50 -1.05
CA MET A 449 -6.73 7.93 -1.37
C MET A 449 -5.61 8.74 -0.70
N ALA A 450 -5.38 8.52 0.60
CA ALA A 450 -4.29 9.17 1.34
C ALA A 450 -2.93 8.79 0.75
N GLY A 451 -2.72 7.50 0.44
CA GLY A 451 -1.54 7.03 -0.27
C GLY A 451 -1.31 7.78 -1.57
N SER A 452 -2.36 7.98 -2.38
CA SER A 452 -2.27 8.64 -3.69
C SER A 452 -1.87 10.10 -3.55
N PHE A 453 -2.41 10.80 -2.55
CA PHE A 453 -2.02 12.18 -2.25
C PHE A 453 -0.57 12.25 -1.73
N LEU A 454 -0.15 11.30 -0.90
CA LEU A 454 1.21 11.23 -0.36
C LEU A 454 2.27 10.99 -1.45
N ILE A 455 1.99 10.13 -2.45
CA ILE A 455 2.93 9.96 -3.57
C ILE A 455 2.98 11.21 -4.45
N CYS A 456 1.85 11.90 -4.66
CA CYS A 456 1.84 13.19 -5.35
C CYS A 456 2.68 14.24 -4.61
N SER A 457 2.60 14.26 -3.29
CA SER A 457 3.42 15.14 -2.45
C SER A 457 4.90 14.78 -2.52
N LYS A 458 5.24 13.48 -2.41
CA LYS A 458 6.61 12.97 -2.51
C LYS A 458 7.26 13.28 -3.86
N LEU A 459 6.50 13.20 -4.95
CA LEU A 459 6.96 13.54 -6.30
C LEU A 459 6.88 15.05 -6.61
N ASN A 460 6.49 15.88 -5.63
CA ASN A 460 6.36 17.33 -5.77
C ASN A 460 5.52 17.72 -7.01
N ALA A 461 4.41 17.01 -7.22
CA ALA A 461 3.57 17.19 -8.39
C ALA A 461 2.73 18.46 -8.31
N SER A 462 2.51 19.09 -9.47
CA SER A 462 1.59 20.20 -9.65
C SER A 462 0.69 19.91 -10.85
N ILE A 463 -0.55 19.53 -10.58
CA ILE A 463 -1.48 19.00 -11.58
C ILE A 463 -2.90 19.55 -11.40
N THR A 464 -3.63 19.69 -12.49
CA THR A 464 -5.04 20.08 -12.48
C THR A 464 -5.91 18.85 -12.26
N CYS A 465 -6.60 18.77 -11.12
CA CYS A 465 -7.41 17.59 -10.78
C CYS A 465 -8.92 17.79 -11.03
N LYS A 466 -9.38 19.03 -11.21
CA LYS A 466 -10.80 19.36 -11.35
C LYS A 466 -11.44 18.68 -12.55
N ASP A 467 -10.87 18.86 -13.73
CA ASP A 467 -11.45 18.32 -14.97
C ASP A 467 -11.41 16.78 -14.95
N MET A 468 -10.30 16.19 -14.48
CA MET A 468 -10.18 14.75 -14.25
C MET A 468 -11.31 14.20 -13.39
N PHE A 469 -11.65 14.88 -12.28
CA PHE A 469 -12.73 14.44 -11.41
C PHE A 469 -14.11 14.64 -12.04
N LEU A 470 -14.34 15.79 -12.69
CA LEU A 470 -15.62 16.08 -13.35
C LEU A 470 -15.92 15.10 -14.49
N ASP A 471 -14.91 14.70 -15.26
CA ASP A 471 -15.06 13.69 -16.31
C ASP A 471 -15.54 12.35 -15.73
N VAL A 472 -14.90 11.90 -14.63
CA VAL A 472 -15.29 10.66 -13.95
C VAL A 472 -16.69 10.78 -13.34
N TYR A 473 -17.02 11.92 -12.73
CA TYR A 473 -18.33 12.20 -12.13
C TYR A 473 -19.46 12.18 -13.17
N ASN A 474 -19.27 12.89 -14.28
CA ASN A 474 -20.25 12.95 -15.36
C ASN A 474 -20.45 11.57 -16.00
N ALA A 475 -19.36 10.85 -16.27
CA ALA A 475 -19.43 9.49 -16.80
C ALA A 475 -20.13 8.52 -15.83
N TYR A 476 -19.92 8.67 -14.53
CA TYR A 476 -20.62 7.89 -13.50
C TYR A 476 -22.14 8.10 -13.56
N ASN A 477 -22.57 9.36 -13.55
CA ASN A 477 -23.99 9.71 -13.56
C ASN A 477 -24.67 9.27 -14.86
N HIS A 478 -24.03 9.45 -16.02
CA HIS A 478 -24.58 8.98 -17.29
C HIS A 478 -24.79 7.46 -17.32
N ARG A 479 -23.84 6.67 -16.80
CA ARG A 479 -24.02 5.20 -16.68
C ARG A 479 -25.19 4.85 -15.78
N LYS A 480 -25.35 5.57 -14.67
CA LYS A 480 -26.45 5.37 -13.72
C LYS A 480 -27.81 5.69 -14.33
N GLU A 481 -27.92 6.83 -15.01
CA GLU A 481 -29.14 7.24 -15.73
C GLU A 481 -29.51 6.22 -16.81
N ALA A 482 -28.53 5.76 -17.59
CA ALA A 482 -28.75 4.73 -18.62
C ALA A 482 -29.23 3.40 -18.01
N ALA A 483 -28.66 2.97 -16.88
CA ALA A 483 -29.08 1.76 -16.18
C ALA A 483 -30.51 1.87 -15.62
N GLN A 484 -30.87 3.03 -15.06
CA GLN A 484 -32.22 3.31 -14.57
C GLN A 484 -33.24 3.35 -15.70
N ALA A 485 -32.91 3.98 -16.83
CA ALA A 485 -33.75 4.01 -18.02
C ALA A 485 -33.98 2.61 -18.59
N ALA A 486 -32.93 1.77 -18.64
CA ALA A 486 -33.05 0.38 -19.07
C ALA A 486 -33.96 -0.44 -18.14
N GLN A 487 -33.83 -0.28 -16.81
CA GLN A 487 -34.71 -0.95 -15.84
C GLN A 487 -36.16 -0.49 -15.91
N ALA A 488 -36.42 0.79 -16.23
CA ALA A 488 -37.78 1.31 -16.40
C ALA A 488 -38.44 0.90 -17.73
N SER A 489 -37.65 0.42 -18.70
CA SER A 489 -38.11 -0.05 -20.01
C SER A 489 -38.41 -1.55 -20.08
N VAL A 490 -38.11 -2.28 -19.01
CA VAL A 490 -38.44 -3.71 -18.79
C VAL A 490 -39.63 -3.79 -17.86
#